data_AF-A0A3N5MWT1-F1
#
_entry.id   AF-A0A3N5MWT1-F1
#
_cell.length_a   1.000
_cell.length_b   1.000
_cell.length_c   1.000
_cell.angle_alpha   90.00
_cell.angle_beta   90.00
_cell.angle_gamma   90.00
#
_symmetry.space_group_name_H-M   'P 1'
#
loop_
_entity.id
_entity.type
_entity.pdbx_description
1 polymer ?
#
loop_
_entity_poly.entity_id
_entity_poly.type
_entity_poly.pdbx_seq_one_letter_code
_entity_poly.pdbx_strand_id
1 'polypeptide(L)'
;MKNRTFTGAGLLLLASLLLAPGARADQPITLDARLAHGIMKGDEGQRNYLRIGLKGCRPEPNRDRTPVNVAFVIDRSGSMAGQALEQARAAAIMAVHRLGPADIASVVTFDHVAQLLVDAQRVTNHDVFIDRVARIAVGGTTAIHAGVVLGAGEVGKFKASGRLNRVILLSDG
;
A
#
# COMPACT_ATOMS: atom_id res chain seq x y z
N MET A 1 -85.90 7.49 -4.59
CA MET A 1 -85.57 7.48 -6.03
C MET A 1 -84.11 7.85 -6.23
N LYS A 2 -83.38 6.97 -6.92
CA LYS A 2 -82.04 7.11 -7.55
C LYS A 2 -80.77 7.28 -6.69
N ASN A 3 -80.17 6.11 -6.48
CA ASN A 3 -78.75 5.78 -6.34
C ASN A 3 -77.77 6.68 -7.12
N ARG A 4 -76.60 6.95 -6.51
CA ARG A 4 -75.31 6.88 -7.20
C ARG A 4 -74.27 6.25 -6.29
N THR A 5 -73.78 5.10 -6.73
CA THR A 5 -72.63 4.33 -6.24
C THR A 5 -71.32 5.07 -6.47
N PHE A 6 -70.37 5.00 -5.53
CA PHE A 6 -68.95 4.89 -5.86
C PHE A 6 -68.20 4.03 -4.82
N THR A 7 -67.29 3.25 -5.37
CA THR A 7 -66.54 2.08 -4.91
C THR A 7 -65.28 2.37 -4.08
N GLY A 8 -64.85 1.37 -3.29
CA GLY A 8 -63.45 1.13 -2.86
C GLY A 8 -63.21 1.33 -1.35
N ALA A 9 -63.04 0.31 -0.51
CA ALA A 9 -61.88 -0.60 -0.37
C ALA A 9 -60.56 0.19 -0.15
N GLY A 10 -59.75 -0.01 0.89
CA GLY A 10 -59.76 -1.00 1.96
C GLY A 10 -58.64 -0.73 2.98
N LEU A 11 -58.63 -1.59 3.99
CA LEU A 11 -57.67 -1.75 5.07
C LEU A 11 -56.22 -1.95 4.57
N LEU A 12 -55.23 -1.34 5.22
CA LEU A 12 -53.86 -1.88 5.28
C LEU A 12 -53.05 -1.27 6.44
N LEU A 13 -52.81 -2.09 7.47
CA LEU A 13 -51.69 -1.95 8.39
C LEU A 13 -50.38 -1.97 7.60
N LEU A 14 -49.44 -1.09 7.92
CA LEU A 14 -48.03 -1.34 7.65
C LEU A 14 -47.18 -0.85 8.82
N ALA A 15 -46.68 -1.80 9.61
CA ALA A 15 -45.61 -1.59 10.58
C ALA A 15 -44.31 -1.32 9.80
N SER A 16 -43.79 -0.10 9.88
CA SER A 16 -42.46 0.23 9.34
C SER A 16 -41.42 0.09 10.44
N LEU A 17 -40.87 -1.12 10.55
CA LEU A 17 -39.60 -1.41 11.22
C LEU A 17 -38.49 -1.30 10.17
N LEU A 18 -37.76 -0.17 10.09
CA LEU A 18 -36.46 0.00 9.38
C LEU A 18 -35.83 1.29 9.95
N LEU A 19 -34.55 1.46 10.20
CA LEU A 19 -33.33 0.69 9.98
C LEU A 19 -32.32 1.34 10.94
N ALA A 20 -31.51 0.56 11.66
CA ALA A 20 -30.30 1.13 12.25
C ALA A 20 -29.47 1.74 11.11
N PRO A 21 -28.95 2.98 11.24
CA PRO A 21 -28.03 3.49 10.24
C PRO A 21 -26.80 2.61 10.31
N GLY A 22 -26.60 1.78 9.27
CA GLY A 22 -25.39 1.02 9.07
C GLY A 22 -24.21 1.97 9.23
N ALA A 23 -23.24 1.56 10.05
CA ALA A 23 -22.00 2.27 10.27
C ALA A 23 -21.39 2.66 8.91
N ARG A 24 -21.59 3.93 8.54
CA ARG A 24 -20.94 4.52 7.38
C ARG A 24 -19.49 4.67 7.81
N ALA A 25 -18.60 3.83 7.26
CA ALA A 25 -17.18 4.09 7.37
C ALA A 25 -16.96 5.51 6.83
N ASP A 26 -16.57 6.41 7.72
CA ASP A 26 -16.28 7.80 7.42
C ASP A 26 -15.29 7.84 6.24
N GLN A 27 -15.54 8.74 5.28
CA GLN A 27 -14.87 8.71 3.98
C GLN A 27 -13.35 8.62 4.17
N PRO A 28 -12.66 7.54 3.72
CA PRO A 28 -11.29 7.22 4.12
C PRO A 28 -10.26 8.28 3.71
N ILE A 29 -10.65 9.19 2.82
CA ILE A 29 -9.86 10.31 2.34
C ILE A 29 -10.78 11.54 2.20
N THR A 30 -10.40 12.68 2.77
CA THR A 30 -11.01 13.98 2.47
C THR A 30 -10.22 14.72 1.39
N LEU A 31 -10.93 15.32 0.43
CA LEU A 31 -10.38 16.10 -0.67
C LEU A 31 -10.53 17.61 -0.41
N ASP A 32 -9.44 18.38 -0.43
CA ASP A 32 -9.43 19.85 -0.41
C ASP A 32 -8.86 20.35 -1.73
N ALA A 33 -9.70 20.90 -2.61
CA ALA A 33 -9.31 21.39 -3.92
C ALA A 33 -9.44 22.92 -3.97
N ARG A 34 -8.37 23.64 -4.36
CA ARG A 34 -8.37 25.11 -4.43
C ARG A 34 -7.66 25.61 -5.68
N LEU A 35 -8.30 26.54 -6.38
CA LEU A 35 -7.68 27.27 -7.49
C LEU A 35 -6.79 28.39 -6.97
N ALA A 36 -5.65 28.62 -7.62
CA ALA A 36 -4.77 29.74 -7.32
C ALA A 36 -5.47 31.08 -7.59
N HIS A 37 -6.24 31.15 -8.68
CA HIS A 37 -7.10 32.29 -8.99
C HIS A 37 -8.55 31.80 -9.15
N GLY A 38 -9.46 32.30 -8.32
CA GLY A 38 -10.89 31.94 -8.39
C GLY A 38 -11.65 32.60 -9.53
N ILE A 39 -11.05 33.59 -10.19
CA ILE A 39 -11.62 34.37 -11.30
C ILE A 39 -10.54 34.52 -12.37
N MET A 40 -10.93 34.39 -13.63
CA MET A 40 -10.07 34.49 -14.80
C MET A 40 -10.68 35.48 -15.79
N LYS A 41 -9.86 36.16 -16.58
CA LYS A 41 -10.37 37.04 -17.63
C LYS A 41 -10.93 36.19 -18.77
N GLY A 42 -12.10 36.58 -19.29
CA GLY A 42 -12.64 36.02 -20.52
C GLY A 42 -11.77 36.40 -21.71
N ASP A 43 -11.77 35.55 -22.74
CA ASP A 43 -11.14 35.79 -24.05
C ASP A 43 -9.60 35.90 -24.07
N GLU A 44 -8.94 35.64 -22.93
CA GLU A 44 -7.49 35.48 -22.82
C GLU A 44 -7.13 34.09 -22.27
N GLY A 45 -6.25 33.37 -22.98
CA GLY A 45 -5.69 32.11 -22.47
C GLY A 45 -4.77 32.37 -21.29
N GLN A 46 -5.24 32.05 -20.08
CA GLN A 46 -4.49 32.27 -18.84
C GLN A 46 -4.19 30.94 -18.14
N ARG A 47 -2.95 30.75 -17.67
CA ARG A 47 -2.58 29.58 -16.86
C ARG A 47 -3.09 29.74 -15.43
N ASN A 48 -3.75 28.71 -14.92
CA ASN A 48 -4.16 28.63 -13.52
C ASN A 48 -3.69 27.29 -12.94
N TYR A 49 -3.62 27.21 -11.61
CA TYR A 49 -3.15 26.03 -10.90
C TYR A 49 -4.24 25.55 -9.94
N LEU A 50 -4.47 24.23 -9.89
CA LEU A 50 -5.36 23.58 -8.94
C LEU A 50 -4.52 22.84 -7.91
N ARG A 51 -4.56 23.29 -6.65
CA ARG A 51 -4.01 22.51 -5.54
C ARG A 51 -5.04 21.46 -5.13
N ILE A 52 -4.63 20.20 -5.13
CA ILE A 52 -5.42 19.09 -4.60
C ILE A 52 -4.72 18.57 -3.34
N GLY A 53 -5.35 18.72 -2.19
CA GLY A 53 -4.94 18.12 -0.93
C GLY A 53 -5.77 16.88 -0.63
N LEU A 54 -5.10 15.77 -0.31
CA LEU A 54 -5.74 14.55 0.17
C LEU A 54 -5.38 14.37 1.64
N LYS A 55 -6.37 14.26 2.52
CA LYS A 55 -6.17 13.94 3.93
C LYS A 55 -6.68 12.52 4.18
N GLY A 56 -5.78 11.62 4.55
CA GLY A 56 -6.15 10.27 4.95
C GLY A 56 -6.78 10.26 6.35
N CYS A 57 -7.73 9.35 6.58
CA CYS A 57 -8.26 9.08 7.91
C CYS A 57 -7.23 8.31 8.74
N ARG A 58 -7.27 8.52 10.06
CA ARG A 58 -6.53 7.66 10.99
C ARG A 58 -7.19 6.26 10.96
N PRO A 59 -6.46 5.20 10.60
CA PRO A 59 -7.02 3.86 10.71
C PRO A 59 -7.26 3.54 12.18
N GLU A 60 -8.44 2.99 12.48
CA GLU A 60 -8.80 2.54 13.82
C GLU A 60 -7.77 1.48 14.30
N PRO A 61 -7.29 1.54 15.56
CA PRO A 61 -6.22 0.68 16.06
C PRO A 61 -6.49 -0.83 16.00
N ASN A 62 -7.74 -1.23 15.77
CA ASN A 62 -8.21 -2.61 15.82
C ASN A 62 -8.88 -3.09 14.52
N ARG A 63 -8.61 -2.41 13.40
CA ARG A 63 -9.08 -2.84 12.07
C ARG A 63 -8.02 -3.75 11.45
N ASP A 64 -8.44 -4.87 10.85
CA ASP A 64 -7.56 -5.75 10.10
C ASP A 64 -6.69 -4.94 9.13
N ARG A 65 -5.39 -4.89 9.42
CA ARG A 65 -4.41 -4.26 8.55
C ARG A 65 -4.45 -4.97 7.20
N THR A 66 -4.48 -4.20 6.11
CA THR A 66 -4.34 -4.76 4.76
C THR A 66 -3.01 -5.51 4.65
N PRO A 67 -3.02 -6.81 4.28
CA PRO A 67 -1.80 -7.57 4.15
C PRO A 67 -0.84 -6.95 3.11
N VAL A 68 0.44 -7.04 3.39
CA VAL A 68 1.51 -6.50 2.55
C VAL A 68 2.10 -7.61 1.69
N ASN A 69 2.55 -7.24 0.49
CA ASN A 69 3.39 -8.04 -0.38
C ASN A 69 4.62 -7.17 -0.72
N VAL A 70 5.77 -7.47 -0.11
CA VAL A 70 6.94 -6.60 -0.11
C VAL A 70 8.20 -7.32 -0.60
N ALA A 71 8.95 -6.70 -1.51
CA ALA A 71 10.32 -7.09 -1.79
C ALA A 71 11.28 -6.13 -1.08
N PHE A 72 12.18 -6.67 -0.26
CA PHE A 72 13.33 -5.94 0.25
C PHE A 72 14.49 -6.08 -0.74
N VAL A 73 14.87 -4.98 -1.38
CA VAL A 73 15.97 -4.91 -2.33
C VAL A 73 17.13 -4.21 -1.64
N ILE A 74 18.17 -4.97 -1.30
CA ILE A 74 19.27 -4.50 -0.46
C ILE A 74 20.54 -4.37 -1.30
N ASP A 75 21.09 -3.17 -1.34
CA ASP A 75 22.39 -2.88 -1.92
C ASP A 75 23.48 -3.51 -1.07
N ARG A 76 24.38 -4.23 -1.72
CA ARG A 76 25.60 -4.78 -1.11
C ARG A 76 26.85 -4.36 -1.86
N SER A 77 26.81 -3.27 -2.63
CA SER A 77 27.96 -2.72 -3.33
C SER A 77 29.09 -2.28 -2.38
N GLY A 78 30.27 -2.01 -2.91
CA GLY A 78 31.44 -1.63 -2.13
C GLY A 78 31.26 -0.37 -1.29
N SER A 79 30.42 0.59 -1.71
CA SER A 79 30.12 1.81 -0.94
C SER A 79 29.38 1.49 0.37
N MET A 80 28.53 0.45 0.34
CA MET A 80 27.79 -0.03 1.51
C MET A 80 28.68 -0.66 2.59
N ALA A 81 30.00 -0.82 2.37
CA ALA A 81 30.88 -1.47 3.32
C ALA A 81 30.87 -0.83 4.72
N GLY A 82 30.95 -1.68 5.75
CA GLY A 82 30.93 -1.25 7.15
C GLY A 82 29.53 -0.85 7.62
N GLN A 83 29.41 0.35 8.19
CA GLN A 83 28.21 0.74 8.95
C GLN A 83 26.93 0.82 8.09
N ALA A 84 27.04 1.21 6.82
CA ALA A 84 25.88 1.32 5.93
C ALA A 84 25.18 -0.03 5.73
N LEU A 85 25.93 -1.10 5.42
CA LEU A 85 25.39 -2.45 5.29
C LEU A 85 24.89 -3.02 6.61
N GLU A 86 25.56 -2.73 7.74
CA GLU A 86 25.05 -3.13 9.07
C GLU A 86 23.68 -2.49 9.36
N GLN A 87 23.53 -1.19 9.09
CA GLN A 87 22.26 -0.49 9.27
C GLN A 87 21.18 -0.98 8.30
N ALA A 88 21.54 -1.26 7.04
CA ALA A 88 20.61 -1.81 6.06
C ALA A 88 20.09 -3.20 6.49
N ARG A 89 20.97 -4.08 6.98
CA ARG A 89 20.57 -5.38 7.56
C ARG A 89 19.66 -5.21 8.76
N ALA A 90 20.03 -4.35 9.72
CA ALA A 90 19.23 -4.08 10.89
C ALA A 90 17.84 -3.52 10.52
N ALA A 91 17.76 -2.59 9.58
CA ALA A 91 16.51 -2.02 9.09
C ALA A 91 15.61 -3.06 8.41
N ALA A 92 16.19 -3.91 7.56
CA ALA A 92 15.47 -4.99 6.91
C ALA A 92 14.95 -6.03 7.92
N ILE A 93 15.77 -6.43 8.90
CA ILE A 93 15.36 -7.35 9.98
C ILE A 93 14.23 -6.74 10.82
N MET A 94 14.34 -5.47 11.21
CA MET A 94 13.27 -4.76 11.92
C MET A 94 11.96 -4.71 11.10
N ALA A 95 12.06 -4.51 9.78
CA ALA A 95 10.90 -4.52 8.91
C ALA A 95 10.27 -5.91 8.82
N VAL A 96 11.06 -6.96 8.68
CA VAL A 96 10.61 -8.36 8.68
C VAL A 96 9.86 -8.69 9.97
N HIS A 97 10.38 -8.31 11.14
CA HIS A 97 9.69 -8.54 12.43
C HIS A 97 8.29 -7.91 12.53
N ARG A 98 8.00 -6.87 11.72
CA ARG A 98 6.69 -6.21 11.69
C ARG A 98 5.70 -6.86 10.72
N LEU A 99 6.13 -7.88 9.97
CA LEU A 99 5.29 -8.61 9.04
C LEU A 99 4.51 -9.70 9.77
N GLY A 100 3.24 -9.87 9.40
CA GLY A 100 2.37 -10.93 9.92
C GLY A 100 2.33 -12.16 9.01
N PRO A 101 1.71 -13.26 9.45
CA PRO A 101 1.59 -14.51 8.68
C PRO A 101 0.72 -14.41 7.41
N ALA A 102 -0.04 -13.31 7.28
CA ALA A 102 -0.77 -12.96 6.06
C ALA A 102 0.08 -12.19 5.05
N ASP A 103 1.21 -11.62 5.47
CA ASP A 103 2.10 -10.86 4.62
C ASP A 103 2.99 -11.78 3.78
N ILE A 104 3.44 -11.25 2.65
CA ILE A 104 4.34 -11.90 1.71
C ILE A 104 5.61 -11.06 1.64
N ALA A 105 6.76 -11.73 1.72
CA ALA A 105 8.03 -11.07 1.59
C ALA A 105 8.96 -11.84 0.64
N SER A 106 9.84 -11.11 -0.02
CA SER A 106 11.03 -11.61 -0.69
C SER A 106 12.23 -10.75 -0.31
N VAL A 107 13.44 -11.31 -0.47
CA VAL A 107 14.69 -10.59 -0.25
C VAL A 107 15.55 -10.73 -1.50
N VAL A 108 15.86 -9.60 -2.10
CA VAL A 108 16.78 -9.46 -3.22
C VAL A 108 17.99 -8.69 -2.74
N THR A 109 19.17 -9.13 -3.15
CA THR A 109 20.38 -8.31 -3.03
C THR A 109 20.87 -7.93 -4.40
N PHE A 110 21.59 -6.81 -4.47
CA PHE A 110 22.27 -6.44 -5.70
C PHE A 110 23.62 -5.82 -5.43
N ASP A 111 24.54 -6.10 -6.33
CA ASP A 111 25.78 -5.38 -6.57
C ASP A 111 25.91 -5.23 -8.09
N HIS A 112 26.98 -5.71 -8.73
CA HIS A 112 27.09 -5.87 -10.17
C HIS A 112 26.02 -6.80 -10.77
N VAL A 113 25.42 -7.68 -9.96
CA VAL A 113 24.28 -8.55 -10.35
C VAL A 113 23.19 -8.53 -9.28
N ALA A 114 21.94 -8.73 -9.70
CA ALA A 114 20.83 -8.94 -8.78
C ALA A 114 20.66 -10.44 -8.47
N GLN A 115 20.47 -10.77 -7.19
CA GLN A 115 20.31 -12.14 -6.71
C GLN A 115 19.14 -12.24 -5.76
N LEU A 116 18.32 -13.26 -5.95
CA LEU A 116 17.22 -13.58 -5.06
C LEU A 116 17.75 -14.42 -3.89
N LEU A 117 17.70 -13.87 -2.68
CA LEU A 117 18.11 -14.58 -1.45
C LEU A 117 16.97 -15.36 -0.81
N VAL A 118 15.75 -14.82 -0.92
CA VAL A 118 14.53 -15.47 -0.44
C VAL A 118 13.43 -15.22 -1.46
N ASP A 119 12.91 -16.29 -2.06
CA ASP A 119 11.74 -16.24 -2.93
C ASP A 119 10.53 -15.63 -2.23
N ALA A 120 9.68 -14.93 -2.98
CA ALA A 120 8.42 -14.42 -2.47
C ALA A 120 7.58 -15.54 -1.84
N GLN A 121 7.33 -15.42 -0.54
CA GLN A 121 6.56 -16.39 0.23
C GLN A 121 5.90 -15.75 1.44
N ARG A 122 4.93 -16.45 2.02
CA ARG A 122 4.26 -15.99 3.25
C ARG A 122 5.23 -15.96 4.42
N VAL A 123 5.11 -14.94 5.27
CA VAL A 123 5.97 -14.79 6.45
C VAL A 123 5.41 -15.60 7.63
N THR A 124 5.41 -16.94 7.49
CA THR A 124 5.02 -17.85 8.57
C THR A 124 6.19 -18.21 9.48
N ASN A 125 7.42 -18.05 8.98
CA ASN A 125 8.66 -18.18 9.74
C ASN A 125 9.58 -17.01 9.41
N HIS A 126 9.78 -16.10 10.37
CA HIS A 126 10.62 -14.91 10.19
C HIS A 126 12.11 -15.27 10.07
N ASP A 127 12.57 -16.35 10.69
CA ASP A 127 13.98 -16.73 10.76
C ASP A 127 14.56 -17.01 9.37
N VAL A 128 13.75 -17.56 8.45
CA VAL A 128 14.14 -17.77 7.04
C VAL A 128 14.63 -16.49 6.38
N PHE A 129 13.99 -15.36 6.70
CA PHE A 129 14.35 -14.06 6.15
C PHE A 129 15.50 -13.43 6.94
N ILE A 130 15.40 -13.46 8.28
CA ILE A 130 16.39 -12.84 9.18
C ILE A 130 17.77 -13.44 8.98
N ASP A 131 17.88 -14.77 8.93
CA ASP A 131 19.15 -15.46 8.76
C ASP A 131 19.81 -15.19 7.40
N ARG A 132 18.99 -14.95 6.36
CA ARG A 132 19.47 -14.64 5.01
C ARG A 132 19.94 -13.20 4.93
N VAL A 133 19.19 -12.27 5.52
CA VAL A 133 19.57 -10.86 5.61
C VAL A 133 20.84 -10.68 6.45
N ALA A 134 20.94 -11.35 7.60
CA ALA A 134 22.10 -11.23 8.49
C ALA A 134 23.43 -11.63 7.82
N ARG A 135 23.37 -12.57 6.86
CA ARG A 135 24.52 -13.10 6.12
C ARG A 135 24.91 -12.31 4.87
N ILE A 136 24.22 -11.20 4.57
CA ILE A 136 24.59 -10.35 3.43
C ILE A 136 25.99 -9.78 3.67
N ALA A 137 26.89 -10.06 2.73
CA ALA A 137 28.25 -9.56 2.72
C ALA A 137 28.43 -8.54 1.59
N VAL A 138 29.42 -7.67 1.77
CA VAL A 138 29.82 -6.68 0.76
C VAL A 138 30.25 -7.37 -0.53
N GLY A 139 29.85 -6.79 -1.65
CA GLY A 139 30.09 -7.23 -3.02
C GLY A 139 30.85 -6.18 -3.84
N GLY A 140 30.59 -6.21 -5.15
CA GLY A 140 31.27 -5.39 -6.15
C GLY A 140 30.63 -4.02 -6.40
N THR A 141 30.43 -3.70 -7.68
CA THR A 141 29.83 -2.43 -8.14
C THR A 141 28.30 -2.42 -7.97
N THR A 142 27.59 -1.47 -8.58
CA THR A 142 26.17 -1.22 -8.34
C THR A 142 25.33 -1.40 -9.61
N ALA A 143 24.28 -2.22 -9.53
CA ALA A 143 23.29 -2.44 -10.59
C ALA A 143 21.85 -2.31 -10.05
N ILE A 144 21.48 -1.11 -9.60
CA ILE A 144 20.16 -0.80 -8.99
C ILE A 144 19.00 -1.26 -9.88
N HIS A 145 19.08 -1.00 -11.19
CA HIS A 145 18.00 -1.38 -12.12
C HIS A 145 17.69 -2.87 -12.07
N ALA A 146 18.73 -3.73 -12.07
CA ALA A 146 18.54 -5.17 -11.99
C ALA A 146 17.90 -5.59 -10.66
N GLY A 147 18.33 -4.99 -9.55
CA GLY A 147 17.76 -5.25 -8.22
C GLY A 147 16.27 -4.90 -8.13
N VAL A 148 15.90 -3.70 -8.61
CA VAL A 148 14.51 -3.22 -8.59
C VAL A 148 13.62 -4.05 -9.52
N VAL A 149 14.10 -4.39 -10.72
CA VAL A 149 13.34 -5.24 -11.67
C VAL A 149 13.09 -6.62 -11.08
N LEU A 150 14.11 -7.26 -10.50
CA LEU A 150 13.94 -8.56 -9.86
C LEU A 150 12.97 -8.48 -8.66
N GLY A 151 13.11 -7.46 -7.81
CA GLY A 151 12.19 -7.24 -6.69
C GLY A 151 10.74 -6.98 -7.14
N ALA A 152 10.54 -6.20 -8.20
CA ALA A 152 9.22 -5.99 -8.79
C ALA A 152 8.64 -7.29 -9.38
N GLY A 153 9.49 -8.14 -9.96
CA GLY A 153 9.11 -9.49 -10.41
C GLY A 153 8.59 -10.36 -9.27
N GLU A 154 9.30 -10.39 -8.13
CA GLU A 154 8.87 -11.13 -6.94
C GLU A 154 7.54 -10.63 -6.38
N VAL A 155 7.36 -9.31 -6.27
CA VAL A 155 6.07 -8.72 -5.88
C VAL A 155 4.98 -9.09 -6.88
N GLY A 156 5.30 -9.12 -8.18
CA GLY A 156 4.40 -9.51 -9.26
C GLY A 156 3.79 -10.90 -9.08
N LYS A 157 4.55 -11.88 -8.55
CA LYS A 157 4.08 -13.26 -8.32
C LYS A 157 2.85 -13.35 -7.40
N PHE A 158 2.67 -12.37 -6.51
CA PHE A 158 1.59 -12.35 -5.51
C PHE A 158 0.76 -11.06 -5.54
N LYS A 159 0.80 -10.33 -6.66
CA LYS A 159 0.07 -9.08 -6.82
C LYS A 159 -1.44 -9.33 -6.75
N ALA A 160 -2.10 -8.71 -5.78
CA ALA A 160 -3.55 -8.76 -5.61
C ALA A 160 -4.10 -7.37 -5.22
N SER A 161 -5.34 -7.08 -5.60
CA SER A 161 -6.03 -5.81 -5.29
C SER A 161 -6.28 -5.61 -3.80
N GLY A 162 -6.41 -6.71 -3.03
CA GLY A 162 -6.56 -6.68 -1.57
C GLY A 162 -5.24 -6.64 -0.79
N ARG A 163 -4.11 -6.36 -1.45
CA ARG A 163 -2.79 -6.30 -0.84
C ARG A 163 -2.07 -5.00 -1.14
N LEU A 164 -1.27 -4.54 -0.18
CA LEU A 164 -0.33 -3.46 -0.40
C LEU A 164 0.95 -4.03 -1.02
N ASN A 165 1.13 -3.82 -2.33
CA ASN A 165 2.28 -4.31 -3.08
C ASN A 165 3.39 -3.24 -3.09
N ARG A 166 4.59 -3.56 -2.59
CA ARG A 166 5.69 -2.58 -2.43
C ARG A 166 7.05 -3.18 -2.76
N VAL A 167 7.93 -2.36 -3.32
CA VAL A 167 9.37 -2.63 -3.38
C VAL A 167 10.05 -1.60 -2.47
N ILE A 168 10.89 -2.06 -1.55
CA ILE A 168 11.67 -1.21 -0.65
C ILE A 168 13.14 -1.39 -1.01
N LEU A 169 13.76 -0.34 -1.53
CA LEU A 169 15.17 -0.28 -1.89
C LEU A 169 15.98 0.34 -0.74
N LEU A 170 17.07 -0.32 -0.34
CA LEU A 170 18.06 0.19 0.61
C LEU A 170 19.40 0.30 -0.11
N SER A 171 19.93 1.51 -0.27
CA SER A 171 21.19 1.81 -0.99
C SER A 171 21.78 3.13 -0.47
N ASP A 172 23.07 3.35 -0.69
CA ASP A 172 23.80 4.57 -0.35
C ASP A 172 24.22 5.42 -1.57
N GLY A 173 23.89 5.01 -2.80
CA GLY A 173 24.25 5.74 -4.03
C GLY A 173 23.72 5.13 -5.33
#